data_AF-A0A7W9GY56-F1
#
_entry.id   AF-A0A7W9GY56-F1
#
_cell.length_a   1.000
_cell.length_b   1.000
_cell.length_c   1.000
_cell.angle_alpha   90.00
_cell.angle_beta   90.00
_cell.angle_gamma   90.00
#
_symmetry.space_group_name_H-M   'P 1'
#
loop_
_entity.id
_entity.type
_entity.pdbx_description
1 polymer ?
#
loop_
_entity_poly.entity_id
_entity_poly.type
_entity_poly.pdbx_seq_one_letter_code
_entity_poly.pdbx_strand_id
1 'polypeptide(L)' 'MSYASLSTDQLRQSMVEHLMQIMGCPDDETLARDADSLLLTLDHRLAHEAAAA' A
#
# COMPACT_ATOMS: atom_id res chain seq x y z
N MET A 1 6.57 5.89 -5.39
CA MET A 1 5.93 5.48 -6.67
C MET A 1 4.53 6.09 -6.83
N SER A 2 3.92 6.15 -8.03
CA SER A 2 2.52 6.57 -8.18
C SER A 2 1.59 5.35 -8.16
N TYR A 3 0.82 5.21 -7.08
CA TYR A 3 -0.12 4.11 -6.84
C TYR A 3 -1.53 4.38 -7.43
N ALA A 4 -1.71 5.55 -8.05
CA ALA A 4 -3.02 6.03 -8.52
C ALA A 4 -3.61 5.20 -9.68
N SER A 5 -2.77 4.52 -10.47
CA SER A 5 -3.18 3.72 -11.63
C SER A 5 -3.51 2.25 -11.31
N LEU A 6 -3.19 1.78 -10.10
CA LEU A 6 -3.44 0.40 -9.70
C LEU A 6 -4.93 0.20 -9.40
N SER A 7 -5.45 -1.02 -9.51
CA SER A 7 -6.74 -1.41 -8.92
C SER A 7 -6.61 -1.65 -7.41
N THR A 8 -7.74 -1.73 -6.69
CA THR A 8 -7.73 -2.04 -5.25
C THR A 8 -7.10 -3.41 -4.95
N ASP A 9 -7.34 -4.41 -5.80
CA ASP A 9 -6.72 -5.74 -5.66
C ASP A 9 -5.21 -5.72 -5.89
N GLN A 10 -4.75 -4.96 -6.89
CA GLN A 10 -3.32 -4.76 -7.13
C GLN A 10 -2.65 -4.03 -5.95
N LEU A 11 -3.33 -3.06 -5.33
CA LEU A 11 -2.82 -2.42 -4.11
C LEU A 11 -2.71 -3.39 -2.94
N ARG A 12 -3.69 -4.28 -2.73
CA ARG A 12 -3.62 -5.30 -1.68
C ARG A 12 -2.43 -6.24 -1.91
N GLN A 13 -2.20 -6.67 -3.15
CA GLN A 13 -1.05 -7.50 -3.48
C GLN A 13 0.28 -6.77 -3.22
N SER A 14 0.40 -5.52 -3.68
CA SER A 14 1.61 -4.71 -3.44
C SER A 14 1.83 -4.39 -1.95
N MET A 15 0.77 -4.28 -1.14
CA MET A 15 0.88 -4.17 0.33
C MET A 15 1.57 -5.39 0.94
N VAL A 16 1.17 -6.60 0.52
CA VAL A 16 1.76 -7.85 1.02
C VAL A 16 3.24 -7.94 0.64
N GLU A 17 3.59 -7.55 -0.59
CA GLU A 17 4.98 -7.53 -1.05
C GLU A 17 5.84 -6.54 -0.26
N HIS A 18 5.35 -5.33 0.00
CA HIS A 18 6.07 -4.35 0.82
C HIS A 18 6.25 -4.86 2.25
N LEU A 19 5.23 -5.49 2.84
CA LEU A 19 5.35 -6.09 4.17
C LEU A 19 6.42 -7.19 4.22
N MET A 20 6.45 -8.06 3.21
CA MET A 20 7.48 -9.10 3.10
C MET A 20 8.89 -8.50 2.98
N GLN A 21 9.04 -7.41 2.24
CA GLN A 21 10.32 -6.72 2.09
C GLN A 21 10.76 -6.03 3.38
N ILE A 22 9.84 -5.37 4.11
CA ILE A 22 10.14 -4.70 5.39
C ILE A 22 10.61 -5.71 6.43
N MET A 23 9.99 -6.89 6.48
CA MET A 23 10.45 -7.96 7.37
C MET A 23 11.90 -8.41 7.05
N GLY A 24 12.32 -8.32 5.79
CA GLY A 24 13.69 -8.63 5.36
C GLY A 24 14.68 -7.46 5.50
N CYS A 25 14.21 -6.22 5.52
CA CYS A 25 15.03 -5.01 5.61
C CYS A 25 14.32 -3.92 6.44
N PRO A 26 14.25 -4.07 7.77
CA PRO A 26 13.46 -3.16 8.62
C PRO A 26 14.04 -1.74 8.71
N ASP A 27 15.34 -1.58 8.46
CA ASP A 27 16.05 -0.29 8.55
C ASP A 27 16.05 0.51 7.23
N ASP A 28 15.37 0.01 6.18
CA ASP A 28 15.25 0.75 4.92
C ASP A 28 14.14 1.80 4.99
N GLU A 29 14.54 3.04 5.28
CA GLU A 29 13.64 4.19 5.36
C GLU A 29 12.92 4.49 4.03
N THR A 30 13.52 4.14 2.89
CA THR A 30 12.90 4.37 1.57
C THR A 30 11.76 3.40 1.38
N LEU A 31 12.01 2.12 1.68
CA LEU A 31 10.99 1.07 1.67
C LEU A 31 9.84 1.39 2.63
N ALA A 32 10.14 1.87 3.84
CA ALA A 32 9.14 2.29 4.80
C ALA A 32 8.24 3.42 4.26
N ARG A 33 8.83 4.42 3.60
CA ARG A 33 8.09 5.54 3.01
C ARG A 33 7.21 5.12 1.83
N ASP A 34 7.69 4.21 0.99
CA ASP A 34 6.91 3.67 -0.12
C ASP A 34 5.73 2.82 0.39
N ALA A 35 5.95 2.00 1.43
CA ALA A 35 4.88 1.23 2.07
C ALA A 35 3.81 2.12 2.72
N ASP A 36 4.21 3.18 3.41
CA ASP A 36 3.28 4.18 3.99
C ASP A 36 2.41 4.82 2.91
N SER A 37 3.01 5.27 1.81
CA SER A 37 2.30 5.86 0.67
C SER A 37 1.29 4.89 0.03
N LEU A 38 1.65 3.60 -0.04
CA LEU A 38 0.78 2.55 -0.53
C LEU A 38 -0.41 2.33 0.41
N LEU A 39 -0.15 2.20 1.71
CA LEU A 39 -1.17 1.97 2.73
C LEU A 39 -2.19 3.10 2.79
N LEU A 40 -1.74 4.36 2.75
CA LEU A 40 -2.64 5.52 2.70
C LEU A 40 -3.53 5.51 1.45
N THR A 41 -2.98 5.10 0.31
CA THR A 41 -3.76 5.00 -0.94
C THR A 41 -4.80 3.89 -0.85
N LEU A 42 -4.45 2.74 -0.27
CA LEU A 42 -5.35 1.61 -0.08
C LEU A 42 -6.46 1.96 0.93
N ASP A 43 -6.11 2.59 2.06
CA ASP A 43 -7.06 3.01 3.10
C ASP A 43 -8.12 3.96 2.55
N HIS A 44 -7.71 5.02 1.85
CA HIS A 44 -8.65 5.96 1.22
C HIS A 44 -9.60 5.27 0.24
N ARG A 45 -9.12 4.30 -0.54
CA ARG A 45 -9.97 3.56 -1.49
C ARG A 45 -10.96 2.65 -0.80
N LEU A 46 -10.52 1.89 0.21
CA LEU A 46 -11.40 1.01 0.98
C LEU A 46 -12.45 1.82 1.75
N ALA A 47 -12.08 2.97 2.32
CA ALA A 47 -13.02 3.87 2.96
C ALA A 47 -14.09 4.38 1.98
N HIS A 48 -13.69 4.72 0.75
CA HIS A 48 -14.63 5.15 -0.28
C HIS A 48 -15.52 4.00 -0.79
N GLU A 49 -14.98 2.79 -0.98
CA GLU A 49 -15.76 1.59 -1.32
C GLU A 49 -16.78 1.26 -0.22
N ALA A 50 -16.37 1.32 1.05
CA ALA A 50 -17.24 1.06 2.19
C ALA A 50 -18.35 2.12 2.37
N ALA A 51 -18.06 3.38 2.06
CA ALA A 51 -19.05 4.46 2.10
C ALA A 51 -20.05 4.40 0.93
N ALA A 52 -19.70 3.71 -0.15
CA ALA A 52 -20.56 3.54 -1.34
C ALA A 52 -21.39 2.24 -1.31
N ALA A 53 -21.19 1.38 -0.31
CA ALA A 53 -21.90 0.11 -0.10
C ALA A 53 -23.11 0.27 0.85
#